data_AF-A0A7W1R5E0-F1
#
_entry.id   AF-A0A7W1R5E0-F1
#
_cell.length_a   1.000
_cell.length_b   1.000
_cell.length_c   1.000
_cell.angle_alpha   90.00
_cell.angle_beta   90.00
_cell.angle_gamma   90.00
#
_symmetry.space_group_name_H-M   'P 1'
#
loop_
_entity.id
_entity.type
_entity.pdbx_description
1 polymer ?
#
loop_
_entity_poly.entity_id
_entity_poly.type
_entity_poly.pdbx_seq_one_letter_code
_entity_poly.pdbx_strand_id
1 'polypeptide(L)'
;MPEGTDPQLSLERDHLSTSRRQLARMRAKVASLEAHGGDAISTEYLKAALWQRMQALEDDPEIPLFFGRLDYGGTAERLHIGRRHVTDESGDPMVIDWRAGISRPFYRASKAEPMGVELRRRFGFSHGALTAYEDEHLSAGEEQVVSPILESEIERPRVGPMRDIVATIQPDQD
;
A
#
# COMPACT_ATOMS: atom_id res chain seq x y z
N MET A 1 9.15 -24.98 19.92
CA MET A 1 8.20 -23.97 20.40
C MET A 1 7.46 -23.48 19.17
N PRO A 2 6.12 -23.54 19.07
CA PRO A 2 5.46 -22.94 17.91
C PRO A 2 5.70 -21.42 18.02
N GLU A 3 6.26 -20.83 16.97
CA GLU A 3 6.47 -19.39 16.86
C GLU A 3 5.13 -18.69 17.14
N GLY A 4 5.08 -17.87 18.20
CA GLY A 4 3.93 -17.03 18.47
C GLY A 4 3.66 -16.18 17.25
N THR A 5 2.44 -16.24 16.71
CA THR A 5 2.06 -15.48 15.53
C THR A 5 2.29 -14.00 15.80
N ASP A 6 3.14 -13.37 14.99
CA ASP A 6 3.40 -11.94 15.06
C ASP A 6 2.06 -11.17 14.94
N PRO A 7 1.65 -10.44 16.00
CA PRO A 7 0.36 -9.75 16.00
C PRO A 7 0.33 -8.63 14.96
N GLN A 8 1.47 -7.99 14.68
CA GLN A 8 1.53 -6.96 13.67
C GLN A 8 1.35 -7.56 12.29
N LEU A 9 2.05 -8.66 11.99
CA LEU A 9 1.88 -9.36 10.72
C LEU A 9 0.44 -9.83 10.50
N SER A 10 -0.23 -10.25 11.58
CA SER A 10 -1.64 -10.65 11.56
C SER A 10 -2.57 -9.49 11.22
N LEU A 11 -2.38 -8.33 11.86
CA LEU A 11 -3.16 -7.11 11.56
C LEU A 11 -3.02 -6.69 10.09
N GLU A 12 -1.82 -6.77 9.52
CA GLU A 12 -1.59 -6.37 8.13
C GLU A 12 -2.19 -7.38 7.13
N ARG A 13 -2.21 -8.67 7.48
CA ARG A 13 -2.92 -9.70 6.71
C ARG A 13 -4.43 -9.48 6.73
N ASP A 14 -4.99 -9.13 7.87
CA ASP A 14 -6.41 -8.80 8.01
C ASP A 14 -6.77 -7.53 7.22
N HIS A 15 -5.89 -6.52 7.23
CA HIS A 15 -6.05 -5.31 6.42
C HIS A 15 -6.01 -5.62 4.91
N LEU A 16 -5.08 -6.48 4.47
CA LEU A 16 -4.99 -6.93 3.08
C LEU A 16 -6.25 -7.69 2.64
N SER A 17 -6.72 -8.64 3.47
CA SER A 17 -7.95 -9.40 3.21
C SER A 17 -9.16 -8.47 3.12
N THR A 18 -9.26 -7.51 4.02
CA THR A 18 -10.36 -6.52 4.02
C THR A 18 -10.29 -5.61 2.80
N SER A 19 -9.09 -5.14 2.43
CA SER A 19 -8.88 -4.34 1.22
C SER A 19 -9.28 -5.09 -0.05
N ARG A 20 -8.98 -6.39 -0.18
CA ARG A 20 -9.45 -7.21 -1.31
C ARG A 20 -10.98 -7.32 -1.36
N ARG A 21 -11.64 -7.52 -0.21
CA ARG A 21 -13.12 -7.50 -0.16
C ARG A 21 -13.68 -6.15 -0.61
N GLN A 22 -13.06 -5.04 -0.19
CA GLN A 22 -13.50 -3.71 -0.60
C GLN A 22 -13.25 -3.42 -2.09
N LEU A 23 -12.13 -3.89 -2.65
CA LEU A 23 -11.87 -3.80 -4.09
C LEU A 23 -12.93 -4.57 -4.89
N ALA A 24 -13.26 -5.79 -4.47
CA ALA A 24 -14.32 -6.59 -5.09
C ALA A 24 -15.68 -5.88 -5.02
N ARG A 25 -16.00 -5.25 -3.89
CA ARG A 25 -17.21 -4.46 -3.72
C ARG A 25 -17.22 -3.20 -4.61
N MET A 26 -16.11 -2.48 -4.71
CA MET A 26 -15.98 -1.34 -5.63
C MET A 26 -16.25 -1.78 -7.07
N ARG A 27 -15.68 -2.92 -7.49
CA ARG A 27 -15.92 -3.49 -8.82
C ARG A 27 -17.38 -3.86 -9.02
N ALA A 28 -18.01 -4.53 -8.04
CA ALA A 28 -19.42 -4.91 -8.08
C ALA A 28 -20.34 -3.68 -8.17
N LYS A 29 -20.03 -2.61 -7.43
CA LYS A 29 -20.75 -1.35 -7.50
C LYS A 29 -20.72 -0.78 -8.90
N VAL A 30 -19.55 -0.70 -9.54
CA VAL A 30 -19.42 -0.22 -10.93
C VAL A 30 -20.19 -1.11 -11.90
N ALA A 31 -20.13 -2.44 -11.73
CA ALA A 31 -20.86 -3.39 -12.55
C ALA A 31 -22.39 -3.27 -12.45
N SER A 32 -22.90 -2.76 -11.32
CA SER A 32 -24.33 -2.51 -11.13
C SER A 32 -24.83 -1.17 -11.70
N LEU A 33 -23.93 -0.29 -12.17
CA LEU A 33 -24.33 1.01 -12.71
C LEU A 33 -24.87 0.86 -14.13
N GLU A 34 -26.02 1.47 -14.39
CA GLU A 34 -26.60 1.56 -15.73
C GLU A 34 -26.16 2.85 -16.42
N ALA A 35 -25.61 2.71 -17.63
CA ALA A 35 -25.16 3.83 -18.43
C ALA A 35 -26.35 4.58 -19.05
N HIS A 36 -26.61 5.80 -18.58
CA HIS A 36 -27.62 6.70 -19.12
C HIS A 36 -26.98 8.02 -19.56
N GLY A 37 -26.77 8.19 -20.87
CA GLY A 37 -26.29 9.44 -21.46
C GLY A 37 -27.43 10.34 -21.96
N GLY A 38 -27.12 11.61 -22.24
CA GLY A 38 -28.08 12.56 -22.84
C GLY A 38 -28.43 12.25 -24.31
N ASP A 39 -27.62 11.44 -24.97
CA ASP A 39 -27.85 10.88 -26.30
C ASP A 39 -27.19 9.48 -26.44
N ALA A 40 -27.32 8.87 -27.61
CA ALA A 40 -26.77 7.55 -27.89
C ALA A 40 -25.22 7.54 -27.83
N ILE A 41 -24.56 8.58 -28.30
CA ILE A 41 -23.10 8.67 -28.33
C ILE A 41 -22.54 8.74 -26.90
N SER A 42 -23.10 9.63 -26.09
CA SER A 42 -22.78 9.82 -24.67
C SER A 42 -23.01 8.53 -23.88
N THR A 43 -24.06 7.78 -24.22
CA THR A 43 -24.35 6.48 -23.60
C THR A 43 -23.26 5.45 -23.92
N GLU A 44 -22.79 5.38 -25.17
CA GLU A 44 -21.69 4.47 -25.54
C GLU A 44 -20.35 4.86 -24.87
N TYR A 45 -20.03 6.16 -24.78
CA TYR A 45 -18.86 6.62 -24.03
C TYR A 45 -18.94 6.23 -22.54
N LEU A 46 -20.11 6.38 -21.92
CA LEU A 46 -20.30 6.00 -20.52
C LEU A 46 -20.16 4.49 -20.32
N LYS A 47 -20.71 3.66 -21.22
CA LYS A 47 -20.50 2.21 -21.19
C LYS A 47 -19.01 1.84 -21.26
N ALA A 48 -18.27 2.45 -22.18
CA ALA A 48 -16.84 2.21 -22.32
C ALA A 48 -16.07 2.63 -21.06
N ALA A 49 -16.39 3.78 -20.47
CA ALA A 49 -15.77 4.25 -19.22
C ALA A 49 -16.07 3.32 -18.03
N LEU A 50 -17.30 2.83 -17.89
CA LEU A 50 -17.67 1.86 -16.85
C LEU A 50 -16.93 0.53 -17.05
N TRP A 51 -16.83 0.04 -18.29
CA TRP A 51 -16.07 -1.18 -18.60
C TRP A 51 -14.59 -1.03 -18.27
N GLN A 52 -13.95 0.06 -18.69
CA GLN A 52 -12.55 0.37 -18.35
C GLN A 52 -12.36 0.45 -16.83
N ARG A 53 -13.31 1.06 -16.11
CA ARG A 53 -13.27 1.14 -14.65
C ARG A 53 -13.41 -0.24 -14.00
N MET A 54 -14.25 -1.12 -14.52
CA MET A 54 -14.38 -2.50 -14.02
C MET A 54 -13.08 -3.29 -14.23
N GLN A 55 -12.45 -3.18 -15.39
CA GLN A 55 -11.16 -3.83 -15.68
C GLN A 55 -10.05 -3.28 -14.76
N ALA A 56 -10.02 -1.97 -14.53
CA ALA A 56 -9.07 -1.36 -13.60
C ALA A 56 -9.27 -1.83 -12.14
N LEU A 57 -10.44 -2.37 -11.78
CA LEU A 57 -10.74 -2.90 -10.44
C LEU A 57 -10.65 -4.42 -10.36
N GLU A 58 -10.21 -5.08 -11.43
CA GLU A 58 -9.97 -6.52 -11.43
C GLU A 58 -8.82 -6.87 -10.46
N ASP A 59 -9.07 -7.85 -9.61
CA ASP A 59 -8.13 -8.27 -8.58
C ASP A 59 -7.28 -9.44 -9.07
N ASP A 60 -5.97 -9.34 -8.86
CA ASP A 60 -5.03 -10.44 -9.06
C ASP A 60 -4.57 -10.92 -7.68
N PRO A 61 -4.94 -12.15 -7.26
CA PRO A 61 -4.56 -12.70 -5.96
C PRO A 61 -3.04 -12.80 -5.75
N GLU A 62 -2.26 -12.96 -6.81
CA GLU A 62 -0.79 -13.10 -6.75
C GLU A 62 -0.08 -11.76 -6.57
N ILE A 63 -0.75 -10.65 -6.91
CA ILE A 63 -0.20 -9.31 -6.81
C ILE A 63 -0.72 -8.64 -5.53
N PRO A 64 0.16 -8.13 -4.64
CA PRO A 64 -0.27 -7.46 -3.43
C PRO A 64 -0.91 -6.10 -3.74
N LEU A 65 -1.98 -5.76 -3.00
CA LEU A 65 -2.67 -4.47 -3.16
C LEU A 65 -1.82 -3.29 -2.68
N PHE A 66 -1.06 -3.49 -1.60
CA PHE A 66 -0.14 -2.51 -1.02
C PHE A 66 1.22 -3.14 -0.75
N PHE A 67 2.28 -2.33 -0.75
CA PHE A 67 3.66 -2.78 -0.53
C PHE A 67 4.33 -2.05 0.64
N GLY A 68 3.71 -1.02 1.19
CA GLY A 68 4.22 -0.34 2.36
C GLY A 68 3.17 0.48 3.09
N ARG A 69 3.60 1.08 4.20
CA ARG A 69 2.77 1.93 5.05
C ARG A 69 3.59 3.11 5.58
N LEU A 70 2.94 4.26 5.74
CA LEU A 70 3.47 5.43 6.44
C LEU A 70 2.64 5.69 7.68
N ASP A 71 3.31 5.92 8.80
CA ASP A 71 2.69 6.40 10.02
C ASP A 71 3.21 7.81 10.30
N TYR A 72 2.30 8.75 10.50
CA TYR A 72 2.65 10.16 10.74
C TYR A 72 2.72 10.46 12.23
N GLY A 73 3.77 11.19 12.62
CA GLY A 73 4.02 11.51 14.03
C GLY A 73 3.00 12.50 14.59
N GLY A 74 2.61 12.28 15.85
CA GLY A 74 1.64 13.14 16.54
C GLY A 74 0.19 12.99 16.08
N THR A 75 -0.10 12.03 15.21
CA THR A 75 -1.46 11.68 14.77
C THR A 75 -1.66 10.16 14.81
N ALA A 76 -2.90 9.70 14.62
CA ALA A 76 -3.20 8.28 14.41
C ALA A 76 -3.24 7.91 12.91
N GLU A 77 -2.77 8.80 12.03
CA GLU A 77 -2.89 8.64 10.58
C GLU A 77 -1.89 7.60 10.07
N ARG A 78 -2.42 6.59 9.38
CA ARG A 78 -1.65 5.53 8.73
C ARG A 78 -2.09 5.39 7.28
N LEU A 79 -1.14 5.47 6.36
CA LEU A 79 -1.40 5.38 4.93
C LEU A 79 -0.72 4.14 4.35
N HIS A 80 -1.52 3.14 3.96
CA HIS A 80 -1.03 2.02 3.17
C HIS A 80 -0.84 2.45 1.71
N ILE A 81 0.35 2.25 1.17
CA ILE A 81 0.75 2.67 -0.18
C ILE A 81 0.79 1.46 -1.10
N GLY A 82 0.11 1.57 -2.23
CA GLY A 82 -0.13 0.44 -3.11
C GLY A 82 -0.37 0.77 -4.57
N ARG A 83 -0.60 -0.27 -5.37
CA ARG A 83 -0.79 -0.16 -6.82
C ARG A 83 -2.18 0.28 -7.23
N ARG A 84 -3.13 0.21 -6.30
CA ARG A 84 -4.55 0.40 -6.56
C ARG A 84 -5.15 1.16 -5.41
N HIS A 85 -5.87 2.24 -5.71
CA HIS A 85 -6.67 2.91 -4.69
C HIS A 85 -7.86 2.04 -4.28
N VAL A 86 -8.05 1.87 -2.97
CA VAL A 86 -9.16 1.11 -2.38
C VAL A 86 -9.78 1.95 -1.28
N THR A 87 -11.12 1.95 -1.21
CA THR A 87 -11.89 2.64 -0.17
C THR A 87 -12.92 1.70 0.47
N ASP A 88 -13.24 1.96 1.73
CA ASP A 88 -14.28 1.25 2.48
C ASP A 88 -15.71 1.75 2.18
N GLU A 89 -16.72 1.31 2.92
CA GLU A 89 -18.15 1.68 2.77
C GLU A 89 -18.43 3.16 2.92
N SER A 90 -17.70 3.81 3.82
CA SER A 90 -17.81 5.24 4.10
C SER A 90 -17.11 6.07 3.02
N GLY A 91 -16.25 5.44 2.22
CA GLY A 91 -15.39 6.10 1.25
C GLY A 91 -14.03 6.45 1.83
N ASP A 92 -13.71 5.97 3.03
CA ASP A 92 -12.43 6.21 3.67
C ASP A 92 -11.33 5.39 2.97
N PRO A 93 -10.14 5.97 2.75
CA PRO A 93 -9.07 5.31 2.02
C PRO A 93 -8.48 4.14 2.84
N MET A 94 -8.46 2.96 2.22
CA MET A 94 -7.77 1.78 2.76
C MET A 94 -6.39 1.57 2.12
N VAL A 95 -6.26 1.92 0.84
CA VAL A 95 -4.99 1.88 0.10
C VAL A 95 -4.90 3.14 -0.75
N ILE A 96 -3.78 3.84 -0.63
CA ILE A 96 -3.45 5.01 -1.43
C ILE A 96 -2.63 4.57 -2.65
N ASP A 97 -2.99 5.11 -3.82
CA ASP A 97 -2.23 4.89 -5.04
C ASP A 97 -0.82 5.49 -4.92
N TRP A 98 0.21 4.71 -5.24
CA TRP A 98 1.61 5.14 -5.17
C TRP A 98 1.93 6.36 -6.05
N ARG A 99 1.14 6.61 -7.10
CA ARG A 99 1.28 7.78 -7.97
C ARG A 99 0.70 9.05 -7.35
N ALA A 100 -0.14 8.93 -6.33
CA ALA A 100 -0.74 10.08 -5.67
C ALA A 100 0.33 10.93 -4.97
N GLY A 101 0.17 12.25 -4.99
CA GLY A 101 1.13 13.18 -4.38
C GLY A 101 1.35 12.94 -2.89
N ILE A 102 0.32 12.48 -2.17
CA ILE A 102 0.38 12.15 -0.74
C ILE A 102 1.28 10.93 -0.46
N SER A 103 1.57 10.09 -1.46
CA SER A 103 2.47 8.94 -1.35
C SER A 103 3.96 9.31 -1.46
N ARG A 104 4.28 10.56 -1.83
CA ARG A 104 5.67 11.03 -2.01
C ARG A 104 6.59 10.78 -0.81
N PRO A 105 6.16 10.98 0.46
CA PRO A 105 7.01 10.71 1.61
C PRO A 105 7.49 9.25 1.68
N PHE A 106 6.75 8.30 1.12
CA PHE A 106 7.19 6.90 1.06
C PHE A 106 8.54 6.74 0.38
N TYR A 107 8.80 7.54 -0.66
CA TYR A 107 10.03 7.48 -1.45
C TYR A 107 11.07 8.52 -1.04
N ARG A 108 10.64 9.67 -0.50
CA ARG A 108 11.51 10.82 -0.26
C ARG A 108 11.85 11.06 1.21
N ALA A 109 10.99 10.65 2.14
CA ALA A 109 11.24 10.89 3.55
C ALA A 109 12.53 10.18 4.01
N SER A 110 13.30 10.87 4.84
CA SER A 110 14.57 10.42 5.39
C SER A 110 14.70 10.92 6.83
N LYS A 111 15.68 10.45 7.60
CA LYS A 111 15.92 10.98 8.95
C LYS A 111 16.27 12.48 8.97
N ALA A 112 16.91 12.98 7.90
CA ALA A 112 17.26 14.40 7.76
C ALA A 112 16.05 15.26 7.35
N GLU A 113 15.13 14.69 6.57
CA GLU A 113 13.88 15.32 6.15
C GLU A 113 12.74 14.32 6.30
N PRO A 114 12.16 14.18 7.52
CA PRO A 114 11.16 13.12 7.79
C PRO A 114 9.82 13.35 7.11
N MET A 115 9.55 14.58 6.64
CA MET A 115 8.28 14.95 5.99
C MET A 115 7.03 14.62 6.85
N GLY A 116 7.17 14.69 8.19
CA GLY A 116 6.12 14.34 9.16
C GLY A 116 5.93 12.83 9.40
N VAL A 117 6.65 11.97 8.66
CA VAL A 117 6.62 10.52 8.84
C VAL A 117 7.43 10.13 10.06
N GLU A 118 6.83 9.35 10.96
CA GLU A 118 7.49 8.75 12.12
C GLU A 118 8.03 7.35 11.77
N LEU A 119 7.21 6.53 11.13
CA LEU A 119 7.55 5.16 10.75
C LEU A 119 7.19 4.91 9.28
N ARG A 120 8.14 4.35 8.53
CA ARG A 120 7.92 3.78 7.20
C ARG A 120 8.07 2.26 7.28
N ARG A 121 6.99 1.54 6.99
CA ARG A 121 6.98 0.08 6.91
C ARG A 121 6.97 -0.40 5.47
N ARG A 122 7.75 -1.44 5.16
CA ARG A 122 7.74 -2.16 3.88
C ARG A 122 7.29 -3.59 4.10
N PHE A 123 6.56 -4.16 3.15
CA PHE A 123 6.02 -5.53 3.26
C PHE A 123 6.70 -6.48 2.26
N GLY A 124 6.97 -7.70 2.72
CA GLY A 124 7.41 -8.82 1.91
C GLY A 124 6.26 -9.77 1.59
N PHE A 125 6.26 -10.31 0.37
CA PHE A 125 5.19 -11.19 -0.11
C PHE A 125 5.76 -12.48 -0.74
N SER A 126 4.93 -13.52 -0.75
CA SER A 126 5.13 -14.72 -1.56
C SER A 126 3.79 -15.16 -2.10
N HIS A 127 3.65 -15.25 -3.43
CA HIS A 127 2.40 -15.64 -4.11
C HIS A 127 1.19 -14.83 -3.60
N GLY A 128 1.34 -13.50 -3.55
CA GLY A 128 0.33 -12.58 -3.02
C GLY A 128 0.09 -12.60 -1.49
N ALA A 129 0.65 -13.57 -0.76
CA ALA A 129 0.53 -13.67 0.69
C ALA A 129 1.59 -12.80 1.38
N LEU A 130 1.16 -11.99 2.37
CA LEU A 130 2.05 -11.15 3.18
C LEU A 130 2.82 -12.02 4.18
N THR A 131 4.14 -12.07 4.04
CA THR A 131 5.02 -12.98 4.81
C THR A 131 5.93 -12.27 5.79
N ALA A 132 6.26 -11.01 5.55
CA ALA A 132 7.23 -10.26 6.34
C ALA A 132 6.96 -8.75 6.29
N TYR A 133 7.62 -8.00 7.19
CA TYR A 133 7.73 -6.55 7.09
C TYR A 133 9.08 -6.04 7.60
N GLU A 134 9.44 -4.82 7.20
CA GLU A 134 10.59 -4.07 7.71
C GLU A 134 10.17 -2.66 8.11
N ASP A 135 10.59 -2.26 9.31
CA ASP A 135 10.31 -0.95 9.89
C ASP A 135 11.52 0.00 9.84
N GLU A 136 11.26 1.23 9.41
CA GLU A 136 12.23 2.32 9.35
C GLU A 136 11.68 3.55 10.07
N HIS A 137 12.24 3.86 11.25
CA HIS A 137 11.90 5.05 12.02
C HIS A 137 12.64 6.29 11.49
N LEU A 138 11.89 7.36 11.24
CA LEU A 138 12.35 8.60 10.60
C LEU A 138 12.32 9.82 11.53
N SER A 139 11.64 9.78 12.67
CA SER A 139 11.59 10.88 13.63
C SER A 139 12.94 11.12 14.32
N ALA A 140 13.36 12.39 14.44
CA ALA A 140 14.52 12.80 15.21
C ALA A 140 14.14 12.87 16.71
N GLY A 141 14.73 12.01 17.55
CA GLY A 141 14.42 12.01 18.99
C GLY A 141 14.78 10.75 19.77
N GLU A 142 15.10 9.63 19.12
CA GLU A 142 15.87 8.58 19.79
C GLU A 142 17.32 9.07 19.91
N GLU A 143 17.81 9.20 21.15
CA GLU A 143 19.20 9.55 21.43
C GLU A 143 20.12 8.73 20.54
N GLN A 144 21.06 9.43 19.89
CA GLN A 144 22.24 8.80 19.33
C GLN A 144 22.96 8.11 20.49
N VAL A 145 22.69 6.83 20.72
CA VAL A 145 23.76 5.93 21.13
C VAL A 145 24.72 5.95 19.96
N VAL A 146 25.69 6.86 20.03
CA VAL A 146 26.84 6.91 19.13
C VAL A 146 27.59 5.60 19.33
N SER A 147 27.15 4.55 18.62
CA SER A 147 27.92 3.34 18.46
C SER A 147 29.02 3.67 17.45
N PRO A 148 30.30 3.62 17.83
CA PRO A 148 31.39 4.01 16.98
C PRO A 148 31.69 2.91 15.95
N ILE A 149 30.75 2.60 15.05
CA ILE A 149 31.03 1.83 13.83
C ILE A 149 30.14 2.40 12.71
N LEU A 150 30.69 3.38 12.01
CA LEU A 150 30.28 3.74 10.65
C LEU A 150 30.99 2.78 9.70
N GLU A 151 30.68 1.47 9.71
CA GLU A 151 31.21 0.53 8.69
C GLU A 151 30.61 -0.89 8.65
N SER A 152 29.45 -1.16 9.28
CA SER A 152 28.75 -2.42 9.02
C SER A 152 27.31 -2.16 8.56
N GLU A 153 27.15 -2.19 7.23
CA GLU A 153 25.95 -2.79 6.66
C GLU A 153 25.64 -4.11 7.39
N ILE A 154 24.35 -4.47 7.46
CA ILE A 154 23.85 -5.82 7.80
C ILE A 154 23.51 -6.11 9.29
N GLU A 155 22.87 -5.22 10.08
CA GLU A 155 22.14 -5.69 11.29
C GLU A 155 20.86 -4.86 11.60
N ARG A 156 19.80 -4.99 10.79
CA ARG A 156 18.42 -4.65 11.20
C ARG A 156 17.62 -5.93 11.49
N PRO A 157 16.71 -5.96 12.47
CA PRO A 157 15.90 -7.14 12.77
C PRO A 157 15.02 -7.49 11.56
N ARG A 158 15.38 -8.56 10.86
CA ARG A 158 14.59 -9.15 9.77
C ARG A 158 13.63 -10.14 10.40
N VAL A 159 12.32 -9.98 10.19
CA VAL A 159 11.37 -11.08 10.42
C VAL A 159 11.14 -11.79 9.09
N GLY A 160 11.87 -12.89 8.87
CA GLY A 160 11.66 -13.84 7.75
C GLY A 160 12.48 -13.57 6.46
N PRO A 161 12.62 -14.59 5.58
CA PRO A 161 13.46 -14.49 4.38
C PRO A 161 12.81 -13.63 3.28
N MET A 162 13.57 -12.63 2.83
CA MET A 162 13.20 -11.56 1.92
C MET A 162 13.32 -12.02 0.45
N ARG A 163 12.23 -12.03 -0.32
CA ARG A 163 12.27 -12.17 -1.79
C ARG A 163 11.33 -11.17 -2.49
N ASP A 164 11.93 -10.49 -3.47
CA ASP A 164 11.45 -9.48 -4.43
C ASP A 164 10.67 -8.26 -3.96
N ILE A 165 11.41 -7.16 -3.72
CA ILE A 165 10.87 -5.78 -3.58
C ILE A 165 10.68 -5.09 -4.95
N VAL A 166 10.98 -5.74 -6.08
CA VAL A 166 10.83 -5.10 -7.41
C VAL A 166 10.19 -6.03 -8.44
N ALA A 167 8.87 -6.17 -8.39
CA ALA A 167 8.11 -6.54 -9.57
C ALA A 167 7.73 -5.27 -10.34
N THR A 168 8.65 -4.79 -11.20
CA THR A 168 8.40 -3.88 -12.33
C THR A 168 7.52 -2.66 -12.03
N ILE A 169 8.13 -1.59 -11.49
CA ILE A 169 7.68 -0.24 -11.84
C ILE A 169 8.12 -0.05 -13.29
N GLN A 170 7.25 -0.38 -14.25
CA GLN A 170 7.40 0.19 -15.59
C GLN A 170 6.96 1.65 -15.47
N PRO A 171 7.84 2.63 -15.73
CA PRO A 171 7.38 3.97 -16.00
C PRO A 171 6.63 3.90 -17.32
N ASP A 172 5.29 3.91 -17.27
CA ASP A 172 4.52 4.25 -18.46
C ASP A 172 4.94 5.65 -18.88
N GLN A 173 5.49 5.70 -20.08
CA GLN A 173 5.78 6.88 -20.87
C GLN A 173 4.48 7.67 -21.05
N ASP A 174 4.45 8.88 -20.52
CA ASP A 174 3.92 10.11 -21.16
C ASP A 174 4.19 11.33 -20.26
#